data_AF-A0A963RQ25-F1
#
_entry.id   AF-A0A963RQ25-F1
#
_cell.length_a   1.000
_cell.length_b   1.000
_cell.length_c   1.000
_cell.angle_alpha   90.00
_cell.angle_beta   90.00
_cell.angle_gamma   90.00
#
_symmetry.space_group_name_H-M   'P 1'
#
loop_
_entity.id
_entity.type
_entity.pdbx_description
1 polymer ?
#
loop_
_entity_poly.entity_id
_entity_poly.type
_entity_poly.pdbx_seq_one_letter_code
_entity_poly.pdbx_strand_id
1 'polypeptide(L)'
;MSTTPPPAPAAPSGPRPPRRNQARDIHEAHRVATPLELLFDLVFVVAIAQSAAQLDHGVLAHHTAQAVGGYLLAFGAIWWAWINYTWFA
;
A
#
# COMPACT_ATOMS: atom_id res chain seq x y z
N MET A 1 -8.88 -64.87 11.18
CA MET A 1 -7.58 -64.26 10.84
C MET A 1 -7.86 -63.03 9.99
N SER A 2 -7.88 -61.84 10.59
CA SER A 2 -8.18 -60.58 9.90
C SER A 2 -6.85 -59.84 9.68
N THR A 3 -6.42 -59.72 8.42
CA THR A 3 -5.19 -59.00 8.06
C THR A 3 -5.51 -57.53 7.89
N THR A 4 -5.02 -56.68 8.79
CA THR A 4 -5.05 -55.22 8.62
C THR A 4 -4.10 -54.84 7.47
N PRO A 5 -4.54 -54.03 6.49
CA PRO A 5 -3.66 -53.58 5.41
C PRO A 5 -2.57 -52.65 5.94
N PRO A 6 -1.38 -52.62 5.32
CA PRO A 6 -0.27 -51.77 5.75
C PRO A 6 -0.61 -50.28 5.59
N PRO A 7 -0.07 -49.40 6.47
CA PRO A 7 -0.25 -47.96 6.33
C PRO A 7 0.37 -47.48 5.01
N ALA A 8 -0.39 -46.70 4.24
CA ALA A 8 0.08 -46.13 2.99
C ALA A 8 1.29 -45.20 3.21
N PRO A 9 2.27 -45.18 2.30
CA PRO A 9 3.43 -44.30 2.41
C PRO A 9 3.00 -42.83 2.42
N ALA A 10 3.47 -42.08 3.42
CA ALA A 10 3.24 -40.64 3.53
C ALA A 10 3.79 -39.93 2.29
N ALA A 11 2.94 -39.22 1.56
CA ALA A 11 3.34 -38.48 0.37
C ALA A 11 4.38 -37.39 0.72
N PRO A 12 5.40 -37.18 -0.12
CA PRO A 12 6.40 -36.15 0.11
C PRO A 12 5.76 -34.76 0.06
N SER A 13 5.89 -33.99 1.15
CA SER A 13 5.49 -32.59 1.22
C SER A 13 6.49 -31.75 0.41
N GLY A 14 6.17 -31.50 -0.87
CA GLY A 14 6.94 -30.60 -1.72
C GLY A 14 6.93 -29.15 -1.19
N PRO A 15 7.95 -28.34 -1.54
CA PRO A 15 8.02 -26.95 -1.10
C PRO A 15 6.78 -26.16 -1.54
N ARG A 16 6.08 -25.56 -0.58
CA ARG A 16 4.95 -24.67 -0.87
C ARG A 16 5.50 -23.40 -1.55
N PRO A 17 4.98 -23.00 -2.72
CA PRO A 17 5.46 -21.79 -3.37
C PRO A 17 5.23 -20.57 -2.47
N PRO A 18 6.15 -19.58 -2.50
CA PRO A 18 6.00 -18.36 -1.73
C PRO A 18 4.71 -17.66 -2.14
N ARG A 19 3.88 -17.31 -1.15
CA ARG A 19 2.67 -16.54 -1.39
C ARG A 19 3.08 -15.17 -1.90
N ARG A 20 2.79 -14.91 -3.17
CA ARG A 20 2.90 -13.58 -3.75
C ARG A 20 1.93 -12.67 -3.00
N ASN A 21 2.40 -11.49 -2.59
CA ASN A 21 1.54 -10.46 -2.02
C ASN A 21 0.53 -10.06 -3.11
N GLN A 22 -0.64 -10.68 -3.06
CA GLN A 22 -1.76 -10.43 -3.96
C GLN A 22 -2.48 -9.19 -3.43
N ALA A 23 -2.90 -8.29 -4.34
CA ALA A 23 -3.75 -7.17 -3.97
C ALA A 23 -5.03 -7.67 -3.30
N ARG A 24 -5.51 -6.87 -2.35
CA ARG A 24 -6.48 -7.17 -1.30
C ARG A 24 -7.80 -7.76 -1.81
N ASP A 25 -8.27 -8.85 -1.21
CA ASP A 25 -9.68 -9.25 -1.33
C ASP A 25 -10.51 -8.39 -0.35
N ILE A 26 -11.43 -7.59 -0.88
CA ILE A 26 -12.22 -6.58 -0.15
C ILE A 26 -13.37 -7.25 0.64
N HIS A 27 -13.63 -8.55 0.40
CA HIS A 27 -14.77 -9.27 0.95
C HIS A 27 -14.48 -10.15 2.18
N GLU A 28 -13.23 -10.24 2.65
CA GLU A 28 -12.90 -10.94 3.91
C GLU A 28 -13.20 -10.06 5.14
N ALA A 29 -14.36 -10.30 5.76
CA ALA A 29 -15.02 -9.40 6.71
C ALA A 29 -14.35 -9.17 8.09
N HIS A 30 -13.13 -9.66 8.37
CA HIS A 30 -12.55 -9.55 9.73
C HIS A 30 -11.01 -9.57 9.81
N ARG A 31 -10.30 -8.97 8.83
CA ARG A 31 -8.84 -8.87 8.91
C ARG A 31 -8.39 -7.50 9.42
N VAL A 32 -7.67 -7.49 10.55
CA VAL A 32 -6.97 -6.32 11.07
C VAL A 32 -5.97 -5.84 10.02
N ALA A 33 -5.98 -4.53 9.73
CA ALA A 33 -5.06 -3.90 8.78
C ALA A 33 -3.62 -4.24 9.17
N THR A 34 -2.85 -4.71 8.19
CA THR A 34 -1.44 -5.04 8.43
C THR A 34 -0.63 -3.75 8.62
N PRO A 35 0.46 -3.76 9.41
CA PRO A 35 1.31 -2.57 9.57
C PRO A 35 1.82 -1.98 8.26
N LEU A 36 1.98 -2.81 7.22
CA LEU A 36 2.40 -2.38 5.88
C LEU A 36 1.32 -1.57 5.16
N GLU A 37 0.04 -1.94 5.31
CA GLU A 37 -1.07 -1.18 4.75
C GLU A 37 -1.23 0.18 5.46
N LEU A 38 -1.07 0.19 6.78
CA LEU A 38 -1.05 1.42 7.58
C LEU A 38 0.11 2.34 7.19
N LEU A 39 1.31 1.79 6.98
CA LEU A 39 2.46 2.54 6.49
C LEU A 39 2.18 3.16 5.12
N PHE A 40 1.59 2.38 4.20
CA PHE A 40 1.27 2.85 2.86
C PHE A 40 0.31 4.05 2.91
N ASP A 41 -0.80 3.94 3.65
CA ASP A 41 -1.77 5.04 3.81
C ASP A 41 -1.13 6.28 4.46
N LEU A 42 -0.33 6.06 5.50
CA LEU A 42 0.37 7.13 6.21
C LEU A 42 1.35 7.91 5.33
N VAL A 43 2.05 7.26 4.40
CA VAL A 43 2.99 7.93 3.49
C VAL A 43 2.26 8.97 2.62
N PHE A 44 1.06 8.67 2.12
CA PHE A 44 0.28 9.65 1.35
C PHE A 44 -0.18 10.82 2.23
N VAL A 45 -0.64 10.55 3.45
CA VAL A 45 -1.05 11.59 4.41
C VAL A 45 0.12 12.53 4.71
N VAL A 46 1.31 11.98 4.98
CA VAL A 46 2.51 12.76 5.26
C VAL A 46 2.91 13.59 4.04
N ALA A 47 2.88 13.03 2.83
CA ALA A 47 3.22 13.76 1.60
C ALA A 47 2.28 14.95 1.33
N ILE A 48 0.98 14.79 1.58
CA ILE A 48 -0.02 15.87 1.48
C ILE A 48 0.24 16.94 2.56
N ALA A 49 0.51 16.54 3.80
CA ALA A 49 0.78 17.45 4.90
C ALA A 49 2.06 18.29 4.67
N GLN A 50 3.13 17.67 4.16
CA GLN A 50 4.38 18.37 3.81
C GLN A 50 4.16 19.37 2.65
N SER A 51 3.36 18.99 1.65
CA SER A 51 3.01 19.88 0.54
C SER A 51 2.24 21.11 1.04
N ALA A 52 1.25 20.91 1.91
CA ALA A 52 0.48 22.00 2.51
C ALA A 52 1.34 22.94 3.38
N ALA A 53 2.28 22.39 4.17
CA ALA A 53 3.17 23.17 5.03
C ALA A 53 4.15 24.07 4.23
N GLN A 54 4.61 23.62 3.06
CA GLN A 54 5.44 24.44 2.16
C GLN A 54 4.65 25.57 1.48
N LEU A 55 3.36 25.36 1.21
CA LEU A 55 2.51 26.41 0.65
C LEU A 55 2.35 27.57 1.65
N ASP A 56 2.11 27.26 2.93
CA ASP A 56 1.95 28.26 4.00
C ASP A 56 3.19 29.16 4.17
N HIS A 57 4.38 28.56 4.22
CA HIS A 57 5.65 29.30 4.31
C HIS A 57 5.87 30.24 3.11
N GLY A 58 5.55 29.79 1.90
CA GLY A 58 5.76 30.59 0.69
C GLY A 58 4.74 31.71 0.51
N VAL A 59 3.53 31.57 1.07
CA VAL A 59 2.52 32.63 1.10
C VAL A 59 2.93 33.78 2.02
N LEU A 60 3.51 33.46 3.19
CA LEU A 60 3.98 34.47 4.17
C LEU A 60 5.19 35.27 3.68
N ALA A 61 5.97 34.75 2.73
CA ALA A 61 7.19 35.37 2.22
C ALA A 61 6.98 36.30 1.00
N HIS A 62 5.75 36.60 0.58
CA HIS A 62 5.42 37.32 -0.68
C HIS A 62 5.88 36.62 -1.98
N HIS A 63 6.29 35.34 -1.93
CA HIS A 63 6.67 34.51 -3.08
C HIS A 63 5.56 33.51 -3.46
N THR A 64 4.31 34.00 -3.44
CA THR A 64 3.09 33.19 -3.55
C THR A 64 3.04 32.35 -4.83
N ALA A 65 3.47 32.91 -5.97
CA ALA A 65 3.43 32.21 -7.26
C ALA A 65 4.37 31.01 -7.34
N GLN A 66 5.57 31.12 -6.75
CA GLN A 66 6.55 30.04 -6.75
C GLN A 66 6.16 28.93 -5.76
N ALA A 67 5.59 29.31 -4.62
CA ALA A 67 5.06 28.39 -3.62
C ALA A 67 3.86 27.58 -4.15
N VAL A 68 2.92 28.25 -4.84
CA VAL A 68 1.79 27.59 -5.49
C VAL A 68 2.25 26.64 -6.60
N GLY A 69 3.25 27.03 -7.40
CA GLY A 69 3.84 26.16 -8.42
C GLY A 69 4.46 24.87 -7.83
N GLY A 70 5.22 25.00 -6.74
CA GLY A 70 5.79 23.85 -6.03
C GLY A 70 4.71 22.95 -5.41
N TYR A 71 3.69 23.54 -4.80
CA TYR A 71 2.54 22.82 -4.25
C TYR A 71 1.78 22.04 -5.33
N LEU A 72 1.46 22.66 -6.47
CA LEU A 72 0.74 22.01 -7.57
C LEU A 72 1.53 20.87 -8.21
N LEU A 73 2.86 21.01 -8.33
CA LEU A 73 3.72 19.94 -8.81
C LEU A 73 3.73 18.75 -7.84
N ALA A 74 3.92 19.01 -6.53
CA ALA A 74 3.94 17.97 -5.51
C ALA A 74 2.57 17.27 -5.39
N PHE A 75 1.49 18.06 -5.31
CA PHE A 75 0.12 17.56 -5.28
C PHE A 75 -0.21 16.77 -6.55
N GLY A 76 0.17 17.28 -7.73
CA GLY A 76 0.00 16.58 -9.00
C GLY A 76 0.75 15.25 -9.06
N ALA A 77 1.99 15.19 -8.57
CA ALA A 77 2.77 13.96 -8.50
C ALA A 77 2.14 12.93 -7.55
N ILE A 78 1.65 13.37 -6.39
CA ILE A 78 0.94 12.53 -5.42
C ILE A 78 -0.37 12.01 -6.01
N TRP A 79 -1.15 12.89 -6.65
CA TRP A 79 -2.39 12.53 -7.32
C TRP A 79 -2.16 11.56 -8.48
N TRP A 80 -1.12 11.78 -9.28
CA TRP A 80 -0.75 10.89 -10.38
C TRP A 80 -0.34 9.50 -9.87
N ALA A 81 0.45 9.43 -8.80
CA ALA A 81 0.80 8.17 -8.14
C ALA A 81 -0.44 7.43 -7.62
N TRP A 82 -1.42 8.17 -7.08
CA TRP A 82 -2.68 7.62 -6.59
C TRP A 82 -3.57 7.07 -7.71
N ILE A 83 -3.68 7.75 -8.85
CA ILE A 83 -4.41 7.24 -10.02
C ILE A 83 -3.78 5.94 -10.53
N ASN A 84 -2.45 5.88 -10.65
CA ASN A 84 -1.77 4.64 -11.06
C ASN A 84 -2.01 3.48 -10.09
N TYR A 85 -2.03 3.74 -8.78
CA TYR A 85 -2.36 2.72 -7.79
C TYR A 85 -3.82 2.26 -7.93
N THR A 86 -4.78 3.17 -8.09
CA THR A 86 -6.21 2.82 -8.24
C THR A 86 -6.50 1.95 -9.47
N TRP A 87 -5.68 2.05 -10.53
CA TRP A 87 -5.81 1.20 -11.73
C TRP A 87 -5.08 -0.16 -11.61
N PHE A 88 -4.04 -0.26 -10.76
CA PHE A 88 -3.27 -1.48 -10.54
C PHE A 88 -3.68 -2.26 -9.26
N ALA A 89 -4.45 -1.65 -8.38
CA ALA A 89 -5.03 -2.22 -7.16
C ALA A 89 -6.42 -2.80 -7.42
#